data_AF-A0A7Y4K1X6-F1
#
_entry.id   AF-A0A7Y4K1X6-F1
#
_cell.length_a   1.000
_cell.length_b   1.000
_cell.length_c   1.000
_cell.angle_alpha   90.00
_cell.angle_beta   90.00
_cell.angle_gamma   90.00
#
_symmetry.space_group_name_H-M   'P 1'
#
loop_
_entity.id
_entity.type
_entity.pdbx_description
1 polymer ?
#
loop_
_entity_poly.entity_id
_entity_poly.type
_entity_poly.pdbx_seq_one_letter_code
_entity_poly.pdbx_strand_id
1 'polypeptide(L)'
;MRNLWKVGALSAVFGAVLGMGGCSDFEAAYEGCQDAGRCGPQASGDGGSDAGDSGVDAGDLTPPECGDGGTDYPDLMGFDQDCDGIDGNADAGYFVDPVDGLDENNGSRRLPFRTLARALQEIRTSGSGRTIVYLGTGTYNEPAPVVDIPVSLHGGYTWRKNGNPYWDRFKDGGEPTRFSSGPLGFFVHDITALDAGVLLDAVHVASADATNDGEASIALRVRNTRELILRDAVLESGRGATGAAGDEGSRGLDGGNGAKGLNWDAGNPTGGGGGTAQCTDGYAGGIGGRGGGNGNGNPGSPGKPLSAGGGAAGVGGSLDGGCSGNTCTCTGGDGGVGASGNAGAAGTDGDPGKGSGRILADTTWEAGQQGGDGLPGAPGQGGGGGGGGGNCSELNDPVVNNPNGAGGG
;
A
#
# COMPACT_ATOMS: atom_id res chain seq x y z
N MET A 1 -30.96 -26.07 15.26
CA MET A 1 -31.41 -26.10 13.85
C MET A 1 -30.24 -25.60 13.00
N ARG A 2 -29.21 -26.41 12.70
CA ARG A 2 -29.06 -27.35 11.57
C ARG A 2 -29.52 -26.77 10.22
N ASN A 3 -28.58 -26.36 9.37
CA ASN A 3 -28.19 -27.15 8.19
C ASN A 3 -26.93 -26.60 7.49
N LEU A 4 -25.86 -27.40 7.54
CA LEU A 4 -24.72 -27.36 6.64
C LEU A 4 -25.13 -27.77 5.23
N TRP A 5 -24.54 -27.12 4.22
CA TRP A 5 -24.57 -27.58 2.83
C TRP A 5 -23.29 -28.36 2.48
N LYS A 6 -23.48 -29.28 1.55
CA LYS A 6 -22.75 -30.52 1.36
C LYS A 6 -21.49 -30.37 0.50
N VAL A 7 -20.47 -31.09 0.92
CA VAL A 7 -19.35 -31.60 0.11
C VAL A 7 -19.85 -32.77 -0.75
N GLY A 8 -19.45 -32.81 -2.03
CA GLY A 8 -19.49 -33.99 -2.90
C GLY A 8 -18.32 -33.88 -3.88
N ALA A 9 -17.26 -34.69 -3.78
CA ALA A 9 -17.16 -36.12 -4.13
C ALA A 9 -17.07 -36.37 -5.65
N LEU A 10 -15.87 -36.17 -6.19
CA LEU A 10 -15.33 -36.72 -7.45
C LEU A 10 -13.80 -36.49 -7.35
N SER A 11 -12.97 -37.45 -6.93
CA SER A 11 -12.33 -38.40 -7.84
C SER A 11 -11.58 -39.45 -7.02
N ALA A 12 -12.16 -40.62 -6.80
CA ALA A 12 -11.49 -41.78 -6.22
C ALA A 12 -12.06 -43.05 -6.86
N VAL A 13 -11.72 -43.29 -8.14
CA VAL A 13 -11.98 -44.56 -8.82
C VAL A 13 -10.84 -44.83 -9.81
N PHE A 14 -9.67 -45.19 -9.29
CA PHE A 14 -8.71 -46.08 -9.95
C PHE A 14 -7.92 -46.78 -8.84
N GLY A 15 -8.11 -48.10 -8.70
CA GLY A 15 -7.32 -48.91 -7.77
C GLY A 15 -8.11 -49.89 -6.91
N ALA A 16 -9.14 -50.54 -7.44
CA ALA A 16 -9.78 -51.67 -6.77
C ALA A 16 -10.25 -52.74 -7.76
N VAL A 17 -9.32 -53.28 -8.57
CA VAL A 17 -9.42 -54.63 -9.14
C VAL A 17 -8.01 -55.17 -9.24
N LEU A 18 -7.59 -55.98 -8.26
CA LEU A 18 -6.68 -57.14 -8.39
C LEU A 18 -6.55 -57.79 -7.00
N GLY A 19 -7.67 -58.30 -6.50
CA GLY A 19 -7.69 -59.24 -5.39
C GLY A 19 -7.84 -60.65 -5.94
N MET A 20 -6.72 -61.33 -6.21
CA MET A 20 -6.62 -62.80 -6.20
C MET A 20 -5.16 -63.22 -5.98
N GLY A 21 -4.87 -63.78 -4.79
CA GLY A 21 -3.85 -64.81 -4.60
C GLY A 21 -2.41 -64.37 -4.30
N GLY A 22 -2.07 -64.30 -3.00
CA GLY A 22 -0.69 -64.43 -2.52
C GLY A 22 -0.28 -63.34 -1.55
N CYS A 23 -0.16 -63.66 -0.25
CA CYS A 23 0.60 -62.83 0.67
C CYS A 23 2.08 -62.95 0.29
N SER A 24 2.58 -62.04 -0.54
CA SER A 24 4.01 -61.87 -0.76
C SER A 24 4.58 -61.05 0.40
N ASP A 25 5.47 -61.66 1.17
CA ASP A 25 6.27 -60.97 2.17
C ASP A 25 7.28 -60.07 1.46
N PHE A 26 6.90 -58.81 1.28
CA PHE A 26 7.69 -57.82 0.57
C PHE A 26 8.99 -57.48 1.31
N GLU A 27 9.04 -57.70 2.63
CA GLU A 27 10.24 -57.50 3.42
C GLU A 27 11.27 -58.60 3.12
N ALA A 28 10.85 -59.86 3.11
CA ALA A 28 11.71 -60.99 2.75
C ALA A 28 12.17 -60.94 1.28
N ALA A 29 11.34 -60.42 0.38
CA ALA A 29 11.71 -60.21 -1.02
C ALA A 29 12.74 -59.06 -1.19
N TYR A 30 12.66 -58.04 -0.34
CA TYR A 30 13.61 -56.93 -0.33
C TYR A 30 14.96 -57.33 0.28
N GLU A 31 14.95 -58.04 1.42
CA GLU A 31 16.17 -58.62 2.03
C GLU A 31 16.86 -59.60 1.09
N GLY A 32 16.10 -60.49 0.44
CA GLY A 32 16.66 -61.40 -0.57
C GLY A 32 17.25 -60.69 -1.80
N CYS A 33 16.74 -59.51 -2.15
CA CYS A 33 17.30 -58.70 -3.24
C CYS A 33 18.58 -57.96 -2.83
N GLN A 34 18.70 -57.55 -1.56
CA GLN A 34 19.93 -56.99 -1.01
C GLN A 34 21.02 -58.06 -0.84
N ASP A 35 20.69 -59.23 -0.29
CA ASP A 35 21.63 -60.35 -0.13
C ASP A 35 22.14 -60.90 -1.46
N ALA A 36 21.32 -60.86 -2.52
CA ALA A 36 21.72 -61.23 -3.87
C ALA A 36 22.48 -60.11 -4.62
N GLY A 37 22.69 -58.94 -4.01
CA GLY A 37 23.39 -57.80 -4.61
C GLY A 37 22.69 -57.20 -5.82
N ARG A 38 21.36 -57.38 -5.94
CA ARG A 38 20.55 -56.96 -7.10
C ARG A 38 19.75 -55.68 -6.86
N CYS A 39 19.51 -55.33 -5.60
CA CYS A 39 18.83 -54.10 -5.21
C CYS A 39 19.77 -53.25 -4.34
N GLY A 40 20.46 -52.34 -5.00
CA GLY A 40 21.47 -51.39 -4.52
C GLY A 40 22.12 -50.78 -5.77
N PRO A 41 22.75 -49.59 -5.72
CA PRO A 41 23.38 -49.01 -6.90
C PRO A 41 24.33 -50.06 -7.49
N GLN A 42 24.01 -50.53 -8.69
CA GLN A 42 24.80 -51.55 -9.35
C GLN A 42 26.17 -50.93 -9.60
N ALA A 43 27.16 -51.38 -8.82
CA ALA A 43 28.55 -51.28 -9.17
C ALA A 43 28.82 -52.16 -10.41
N SER A 44 28.32 -51.74 -11.57
CA SER A 44 29.04 -51.92 -12.82
C SER A 44 29.83 -50.61 -12.99
N GLY A 45 31.12 -50.54 -12.69
CA GLY A 45 32.13 -51.52 -13.03
C GLY A 45 33.01 -51.00 -14.15
N ASP A 46 33.46 -49.75 -14.08
CA ASP A 46 34.82 -49.37 -14.43
C ASP A 46 35.43 -48.57 -13.27
N GLY A 47 36.39 -49.18 -12.60
CA GLY A 47 37.08 -48.58 -11.46
C GLY A 47 37.95 -47.42 -11.89
N GLY A 48 37.57 -46.21 -11.47
CA GLY A 48 38.47 -45.11 -11.19
C GLY A 48 38.56 -44.93 -9.68
N SER A 49 39.75 -45.13 -9.12
CA SER A 49 40.05 -45.01 -7.70
C SER A 49 40.07 -43.55 -7.23
N ASP A 50 39.10 -43.15 -6.40
CA ASP A 50 39.20 -41.96 -5.55
C ASP A 50 38.38 -42.09 -4.25
N ALA A 51 38.43 -43.27 -3.64
CA ALA A 51 38.18 -43.37 -2.21
C ALA A 51 39.33 -42.70 -1.43
N GLY A 52 39.28 -41.37 -1.32
CA GLY A 52 40.17 -40.60 -0.46
C GLY A 52 40.67 -39.31 -1.07
N ASP A 53 39.80 -38.32 -1.25
CA ASP A 53 40.23 -36.94 -1.03
C ASP A 53 39.12 -36.17 -0.31
N SER A 54 39.45 -35.63 0.86
CA SER A 54 38.69 -34.56 1.51
C SER A 54 39.01 -33.23 0.80
N GLY A 55 38.98 -33.24 -0.53
CA GLY A 55 39.19 -32.09 -1.38
C GLY A 55 37.87 -31.34 -1.45
N VAL A 56 37.91 -30.05 -1.12
CA VAL A 56 36.85 -29.09 -1.42
C VAL A 56 36.25 -29.38 -2.79
N ASP A 57 34.92 -29.52 -2.89
CA ASP A 57 34.18 -29.74 -4.14
C ASP A 57 34.70 -28.77 -5.21
N ALA A 58 35.61 -29.27 -6.05
CA ALA A 58 35.94 -28.62 -7.30
C ALA A 58 34.71 -28.82 -8.17
N GLY A 59 33.81 -27.84 -8.12
CA GLY A 59 32.47 -27.90 -8.71
C GLY A 59 32.48 -28.55 -10.09
N ASP A 60 31.43 -29.34 -10.37
CA ASP A 60 31.29 -30.20 -11.54
C ASP A 60 31.87 -29.60 -12.84
N LEU A 61 33.04 -30.10 -13.25
CA LEU A 61 33.76 -29.70 -14.46
C LEU A 61 33.36 -30.52 -15.69
N THR A 62 32.35 -31.38 -15.58
CA THR A 62 31.91 -32.17 -16.74
C THR A 62 31.17 -31.26 -17.74
N PRO A 63 31.51 -31.27 -19.04
CA PRO A 63 30.73 -30.55 -20.03
C PRO A 63 29.27 -31.01 -20.01
N PRO A 64 28.29 -30.12 -20.19
CA PRO A 64 26.90 -30.51 -20.36
C PRO A 64 26.73 -31.48 -21.55
N GLU A 65 25.69 -32.30 -21.52
CA GLU A 65 25.28 -33.06 -22.71
C GLU A 65 25.00 -32.09 -23.86
N CYS A 66 25.60 -32.36 -25.02
CA CYS A 66 25.59 -31.44 -26.16
C CYS A 66 25.37 -32.14 -27.51
N GLY A 67 25.13 -31.34 -28.55
CA GLY A 67 24.78 -31.76 -29.91
C GLY A 67 25.96 -32.16 -30.81
N ASP A 68 25.76 -32.03 -32.12
CA ASP A 68 26.73 -32.43 -33.16
C ASP A 68 27.59 -31.28 -33.70
N GLY A 69 27.57 -30.10 -33.07
CA GLY A 69 28.36 -28.93 -33.50
C GLY A 69 27.61 -27.96 -34.42
N GLY A 70 26.26 -27.98 -34.39
CA GLY A 70 25.40 -27.11 -35.20
C GLY A 70 25.39 -25.64 -34.77
N THR A 71 24.56 -24.80 -35.38
CA THR A 71 24.34 -23.44 -34.87
C THR A 71 23.49 -23.51 -33.61
N ASP A 72 24.01 -22.95 -32.52
CA ASP A 72 23.30 -22.88 -31.26
C ASP A 72 22.67 -21.50 -30.99
N TYR A 73 21.39 -21.49 -30.62
CA TYR A 73 20.63 -20.30 -30.28
C TYR A 73 19.90 -20.54 -28.96
N PRO A 74 19.86 -19.56 -28.04
CA PRO A 74 19.12 -19.70 -26.80
C PRO A 74 17.68 -20.16 -27.01
N ASP A 75 17.35 -21.35 -26.51
CA ASP A 75 16.02 -21.95 -26.58
C ASP A 75 15.50 -22.53 -25.25
N LEU A 76 14.22 -22.91 -25.22
CA LEU A 76 13.55 -23.37 -23.99
C LEU A 76 13.97 -24.79 -23.56
N MET A 77 14.62 -25.56 -24.44
CA MET A 77 15.15 -26.88 -24.09
C MET A 77 16.51 -26.76 -23.40
N GLY A 78 17.18 -25.60 -23.49
CA GLY A 78 18.47 -25.37 -22.86
C GLY A 78 19.54 -26.32 -23.39
N PHE A 79 19.42 -26.74 -24.66
CA PHE A 79 20.27 -27.75 -25.24
C PHE A 79 21.46 -27.10 -25.94
N ASP A 80 22.67 -27.39 -25.46
CA ASP A 80 23.92 -26.90 -26.04
C ASP A 80 24.18 -27.66 -27.37
N GLN A 81 23.89 -27.04 -28.51
CA GLN A 81 24.01 -27.72 -29.80
C GLN A 81 25.46 -27.76 -30.31
N ASP A 82 26.29 -26.80 -29.92
CA ASP A 82 27.65 -26.61 -30.46
C ASP A 82 28.78 -27.07 -29.52
N CYS A 83 28.41 -27.60 -28.36
CA CYS A 83 29.28 -28.09 -27.30
C CYS A 83 30.23 -27.02 -26.74
N ASP A 84 29.86 -25.74 -26.83
CA ASP A 84 30.68 -24.65 -26.29
C ASP A 84 30.54 -24.50 -24.78
N GLY A 85 29.54 -25.16 -24.17
CA GLY A 85 29.30 -25.19 -22.74
C GLY A 85 28.14 -24.31 -22.26
N ILE A 86 27.37 -23.71 -23.16
CA ILE A 86 26.16 -22.94 -22.88
C ILE A 86 25.05 -23.27 -23.89
N ASP A 87 23.80 -22.90 -23.60
CA ASP A 87 22.74 -22.82 -24.62
C ASP A 87 22.83 -21.45 -25.32
N GLY A 88 23.38 -21.41 -26.53
CA GLY A 88 23.63 -20.21 -27.33
C GLY A 88 25.10 -20.05 -27.76
N ASN A 89 25.51 -18.83 -28.11
CA ASN A 89 26.89 -18.58 -28.56
C ASN A 89 27.68 -17.80 -27.50
N ALA A 90 28.66 -18.44 -26.87
CA ALA A 90 29.41 -17.84 -25.77
C ALA A 90 30.18 -16.57 -26.15
N ASP A 91 30.63 -16.45 -27.39
CA ASP A 91 31.44 -15.32 -27.86
C ASP A 91 30.60 -14.11 -28.27
N ALA A 92 29.30 -14.31 -28.52
CA ALA A 92 28.35 -13.29 -28.95
C ALA A 92 27.86 -12.37 -27.80
N GLY A 93 28.13 -12.71 -26.54
CA GLY A 93 27.54 -12.03 -25.40
C GLY A 93 28.39 -11.85 -24.15
N TYR A 94 27.78 -11.22 -23.15
CA TYR A 94 28.31 -11.06 -21.80
C TYR A 94 27.48 -11.86 -20.80
N PHE A 95 28.12 -12.33 -19.74
CA PHE A 95 27.51 -13.15 -18.69
C PHE A 95 27.33 -12.32 -17.43
N VAL A 96 26.17 -12.45 -16.80
CA VAL A 96 25.82 -11.74 -15.56
C VAL A 96 25.25 -12.71 -14.56
N ASP A 97 25.88 -12.84 -13.39
CA ASP A 97 25.38 -13.63 -12.27
C ASP A 97 25.06 -12.68 -11.10
N PRO A 98 23.79 -12.60 -10.64
CA PRO A 98 23.39 -11.62 -9.64
C PRO A 98 23.90 -11.94 -8.23
N VAL A 99 24.39 -13.16 -8.00
CA VAL A 99 24.78 -13.65 -6.66
C VAL A 99 26.30 -13.64 -6.50
N ASP A 100 27.02 -14.26 -7.43
CA ASP A 100 28.46 -14.52 -7.35
C ASP A 100 29.28 -13.71 -8.37
N GLY A 101 28.63 -12.99 -9.28
CA GLY A 101 29.30 -12.08 -10.21
C GLY A 101 29.91 -10.85 -9.53
N LEU A 102 30.84 -10.18 -10.24
CA LEU A 102 31.46 -8.93 -9.79
C LEU A 102 31.53 -7.94 -10.96
N ASP A 103 31.20 -6.66 -10.73
CA ASP A 103 31.17 -5.67 -11.81
C ASP A 103 32.57 -5.24 -12.28
N GLU A 104 33.61 -5.54 -11.48
CA GLU A 104 35.02 -5.40 -11.84
C GLU A 104 35.54 -6.53 -12.75
N ASN A 105 34.76 -7.60 -12.93
CA ASN A 105 35.10 -8.66 -13.86
C ASN A 105 35.04 -8.19 -15.32
N ASN A 106 35.28 -9.09 -16.28
CA ASN A 106 35.23 -8.79 -17.70
C ASN A 106 33.95 -9.29 -18.41
N GLY A 107 33.01 -9.85 -17.64
CA GLY A 107 31.74 -10.39 -18.17
C GLY A 107 31.89 -11.67 -18.99
N SER A 108 33.01 -12.38 -18.83
CA SER A 108 33.21 -13.70 -19.45
C SER A 108 32.51 -14.79 -18.64
N ARG A 109 32.36 -15.97 -19.24
CA ARG A 109 31.75 -17.16 -18.60
C ARG A 109 32.34 -17.52 -17.24
N ARG A 110 33.64 -17.30 -17.06
CA ARG A 110 34.37 -17.62 -15.82
C ARG A 110 34.40 -16.47 -14.81
N LEU A 111 34.19 -15.25 -15.29
CA LEU A 111 34.24 -14.02 -14.52
C LEU A 111 33.06 -13.15 -14.97
N PRO A 112 31.82 -13.51 -14.59
CA PRO A 112 30.63 -12.77 -15.00
C PRO A 112 30.52 -11.43 -14.25
N PHE A 113 29.80 -10.50 -14.86
CA PHE A 113 29.37 -9.28 -14.15
C PHE A 113 28.35 -9.61 -13.07
N ARG A 114 28.13 -8.68 -12.13
CA ARG A 114 27.05 -8.82 -11.14
C ARG A 114 25.74 -8.18 -11.61
N THR A 115 25.85 -7.06 -12.31
CA THR A 115 24.70 -6.21 -12.68
C THR A 115 24.45 -6.20 -14.18
N LEU A 116 23.18 -6.10 -14.57
CA LEU A 116 22.83 -5.88 -15.98
C LEU A 116 23.31 -4.50 -16.43
N ALA A 117 23.26 -3.49 -15.56
CA ALA A 117 23.76 -2.15 -15.87
C ALA A 117 25.22 -2.16 -16.37
N ARG A 118 26.08 -2.97 -15.74
CA ARG A 118 27.48 -3.14 -16.16
C ARG A 118 27.62 -3.79 -17.53
N ALA A 119 26.87 -4.88 -17.80
CA ALA A 119 26.88 -5.55 -19.10
C ALA A 119 26.43 -4.60 -20.23
N LEU A 120 25.35 -3.84 -20.01
CA LEU A 120 24.87 -2.86 -20.99
C LEU A 120 25.88 -1.74 -21.21
N GLN A 121 26.60 -1.30 -20.17
CA GLN A 121 27.68 -0.33 -20.32
C GLN A 121 28.79 -0.87 -21.25
N GLU A 122 29.21 -2.12 -21.06
CA GLU A 122 30.26 -2.73 -21.88
C GLU A 122 29.85 -2.91 -23.34
N ILE A 123 28.58 -3.22 -23.61
CA ILE A 123 28.07 -3.25 -25.00
C ILE A 123 28.17 -1.85 -25.63
N ARG A 124 27.87 -0.78 -24.89
CA ARG A 124 27.98 0.60 -25.38
C ARG A 124 29.43 1.00 -25.67
N THR A 125 30.39 0.58 -24.85
CA THR A 125 31.74 1.19 -24.85
C THR A 125 32.84 0.31 -25.42
N SER A 126 32.72 -1.02 -25.37
CA SER A 126 33.83 -1.92 -25.72
C SER A 126 34.11 -2.01 -27.22
N GLY A 127 33.10 -1.75 -28.06
CA GLY A 127 33.19 -1.99 -29.50
C GLY A 127 33.39 -3.46 -29.88
N SER A 128 33.12 -4.39 -28.96
CA SER A 128 33.28 -5.84 -29.18
C SER A 128 32.34 -6.41 -30.24
N GLY A 129 31.26 -5.69 -30.57
CA GLY A 129 30.19 -6.16 -31.43
C GLY A 129 29.23 -7.14 -30.75
N ARG A 130 29.45 -7.45 -29.46
CA ARG A 130 28.54 -8.30 -28.67
C ARG A 130 27.24 -7.56 -28.39
N THR A 131 26.12 -8.23 -28.62
CA THR A 131 24.77 -7.67 -28.44
C THR A 131 23.86 -8.60 -27.63
N ILE A 132 24.42 -9.66 -27.04
CA ILE A 132 23.68 -10.63 -26.24
C ILE A 132 24.12 -10.53 -24.78
N VAL A 133 23.18 -10.67 -23.85
CA VAL A 133 23.47 -10.81 -22.42
C VAL A 133 22.80 -12.09 -21.90
N TYR A 134 23.61 -12.96 -21.33
CA TYR A 134 23.19 -14.18 -20.66
C TYR A 134 23.05 -13.90 -19.17
N LEU A 135 21.82 -14.05 -18.66
CA LEU A 135 21.45 -13.67 -17.31
C LEU A 135 21.29 -14.92 -16.45
N GLY A 136 22.01 -14.90 -15.34
CA GLY A 136 21.90 -15.85 -14.25
C GLY A 136 20.49 -15.92 -13.67
N THR A 137 20.15 -17.07 -13.12
CA THR A 137 19.01 -17.27 -12.24
C THR A 137 19.23 -16.50 -10.93
N GLY A 138 18.14 -16.08 -10.29
CA GLY A 138 18.17 -15.29 -9.06
C GLY A 138 17.64 -13.87 -9.21
N THR A 139 17.70 -13.11 -8.12
CA THR A 139 17.09 -11.78 -8.02
C THR A 139 18.12 -10.66 -8.21
N TYR A 140 17.94 -9.87 -9.27
CA TYR A 140 18.68 -8.65 -9.56
C TYR A 140 18.06 -7.49 -8.78
N ASN A 141 18.75 -7.09 -7.70
CA ASN A 141 18.38 -5.96 -6.85
C ASN A 141 19.17 -4.71 -7.26
N GLU A 142 18.87 -4.18 -8.44
CA GLU A 142 19.48 -2.96 -8.98
C GLU A 142 18.40 -1.92 -9.34
N PRO A 143 18.77 -0.63 -9.50
CA PRO A 143 17.84 0.36 -10.06
C PRO A 143 17.27 -0.13 -11.40
N ALA A 144 16.08 0.37 -11.76
CA ALA A 144 15.38 0.00 -12.97
C ALA A 144 16.33 -0.02 -14.19
N PRO A 145 16.57 -1.18 -14.83
CA PRO A 145 17.48 -1.25 -15.96
C PRO A 145 17.03 -0.35 -17.11
N VAL A 146 18.00 0.38 -17.67
CA VAL A 146 17.79 1.29 -18.80
C VAL A 146 18.43 0.69 -20.05
N VAL A 147 17.58 0.30 -21.01
CA VAL A 147 17.97 -0.29 -22.29
C VAL A 147 17.72 0.73 -23.40
N ASP A 148 18.80 1.32 -23.89
CA ASP A 148 18.83 2.38 -24.91
C ASP A 148 19.64 1.98 -26.16
N ILE A 149 19.96 0.69 -26.27
CA ILE A 149 20.73 0.08 -27.35
C ILE A 149 20.07 -1.24 -27.79
N PRO A 150 20.29 -1.68 -29.04
CA PRO A 150 19.81 -2.99 -29.49
C PRO A 150 20.52 -4.10 -28.71
N VAL A 151 19.76 -4.97 -28.05
CA VAL A 151 20.32 -6.03 -27.20
C VAL A 151 19.32 -7.18 -27.02
N SER A 152 19.81 -8.40 -26.92
CA SER A 152 19.04 -9.59 -26.54
C SER A 152 19.41 -10.03 -25.13
N LEU A 153 18.44 -10.04 -24.21
CA LEU A 153 18.59 -10.47 -22.84
C LEU A 153 17.94 -11.83 -22.67
N HIS A 154 18.73 -12.84 -22.29
CA HIS A 154 18.25 -14.21 -22.09
C HIS A 154 18.44 -14.65 -20.65
N GLY A 155 17.34 -14.93 -19.96
CA GLY A 155 17.32 -15.47 -18.61
C GLY A 155 17.31 -17.01 -18.57
N GLY A 156 17.38 -17.51 -17.34
CA GLY A 156 17.29 -18.92 -17.01
C GLY A 156 18.62 -19.66 -16.96
N TYR A 157 19.76 -18.96 -16.99
CA TYR A 157 21.07 -19.60 -16.93
C TYR A 157 21.57 -19.77 -15.50
N THR A 158 22.26 -20.84 -15.21
CA THR A 158 22.86 -21.08 -13.90
C THR A 158 24.32 -21.41 -14.07
N TRP A 159 25.16 -20.57 -13.49
CA TRP A 159 26.59 -20.72 -13.53
C TRP A 159 27.02 -21.84 -12.59
N ARG A 160 27.84 -22.79 -13.07
CA ARG A 160 28.41 -23.87 -12.23
C ARG A 160 29.49 -23.38 -11.24
N LYS A 161 29.78 -22.07 -11.22
CA LYS A 161 30.65 -21.37 -10.25
C LYS A 161 32.12 -21.80 -10.27
N ASN A 162 32.92 -21.29 -9.33
CA ASN A 162 34.32 -21.69 -9.11
C ASN A 162 35.24 -21.59 -10.35
N GLY A 163 34.99 -20.60 -11.21
CA GLY A 163 35.77 -20.40 -12.44
C GLY A 163 35.44 -21.39 -13.57
N ASN A 164 34.36 -22.15 -13.41
CA ASN A 164 33.83 -23.04 -14.44
C ASN A 164 33.28 -22.22 -15.63
N PRO A 165 33.54 -22.61 -16.90
CA PRO A 165 32.96 -21.92 -18.05
C PRO A 165 31.53 -22.33 -18.40
N TYR A 166 30.94 -23.33 -17.73
CA TYR A 166 29.66 -23.93 -18.07
C TYR A 166 28.49 -23.20 -17.41
N TRP A 167 27.45 -22.97 -18.21
CA TRP A 167 26.20 -22.37 -17.78
C TRP A 167 25.06 -23.24 -18.27
N ASP A 168 24.32 -23.81 -17.34
CA ASP A 168 23.15 -24.61 -17.67
C ASP A 168 21.93 -23.72 -17.77
N ARG A 169 21.10 -23.91 -18.80
CA ARG A 169 19.84 -23.17 -18.92
C ARG A 169 18.65 -24.06 -18.59
N PHE A 170 17.82 -23.64 -17.65
CA PHE A 170 16.61 -24.35 -17.19
C PHE A 170 16.79 -25.79 -16.63
N LYS A 171 18.01 -26.27 -16.37
CA LYS A 171 18.27 -27.67 -15.98
C LYS A 171 18.40 -27.90 -14.48
N ASP A 172 18.69 -26.85 -13.75
CA ASP A 172 18.96 -26.81 -12.32
C ASP A 172 17.70 -26.67 -11.45
N GLY A 173 16.51 -26.62 -12.08
CA GLY A 173 15.24 -26.36 -11.40
C GLY A 173 15.18 -25.00 -10.70
N GLY A 174 16.13 -24.11 -11.05
CA GLY A 174 16.47 -22.89 -10.33
C GLY A 174 15.45 -21.78 -10.51
N GLU A 175 15.47 -20.88 -9.53
CA GLU A 175 14.69 -19.65 -9.46
C GLU A 175 14.71 -18.86 -10.79
N PRO A 176 13.62 -18.15 -11.15
CA PRO A 176 13.62 -17.35 -12.38
C PRO A 176 14.71 -16.26 -12.35
N THR A 177 15.17 -15.84 -13.54
CA THR A 177 15.91 -14.58 -13.70
C THR A 177 14.97 -13.43 -13.40
N ARG A 178 15.01 -12.93 -12.16
CA ARG A 178 14.05 -11.98 -11.63
C ARG A 178 14.67 -10.61 -11.42
N PHE A 179 14.06 -9.57 -11.97
CA PHE A 179 14.39 -8.18 -11.65
C PHE A 179 13.40 -7.67 -10.60
N SER A 180 13.94 -7.17 -9.49
CA SER A 180 13.18 -6.57 -8.41
C SER A 180 13.73 -5.17 -8.16
N SER A 181 13.11 -4.17 -8.79
CA SER A 181 13.52 -2.76 -8.69
C SER A 181 12.42 -1.93 -8.02
N GLY A 182 12.58 -0.60 -8.05
CA GLY A 182 11.59 0.34 -7.53
C GLY A 182 10.25 0.31 -8.28
N PRO A 183 9.42 1.37 -8.16
CA PRO A 183 8.11 1.42 -8.80
C PRO A 183 8.19 1.39 -10.33
N LEU A 184 9.35 1.65 -10.95
CA LEU A 184 9.64 1.32 -12.34
C LEU A 184 10.52 0.05 -12.41
N GLY A 185 10.02 -0.98 -13.09
CA GLY A 185 10.70 -2.26 -13.34
C GLY A 185 11.83 -2.12 -14.35
N PHE A 186 11.45 -1.96 -15.63
CA PHE A 186 12.36 -1.79 -16.77
C PHE A 186 12.02 -0.54 -17.58
N PHE A 187 13.04 0.09 -18.17
CA PHE A 187 12.86 1.16 -19.14
C PHE A 187 13.62 0.89 -20.44
N VAL A 188 12.86 0.70 -21.53
CA VAL A 188 13.40 0.54 -22.89
C VAL A 188 13.10 1.80 -23.69
N HIS A 189 14.11 2.44 -24.26
CA HIS A 189 13.86 3.66 -25.04
C HIS A 189 14.84 3.96 -26.18
N ASP A 190 14.36 4.74 -27.16
CA ASP A 190 15.16 5.37 -28.22
C ASP A 190 15.91 4.40 -29.16
N ILE A 191 15.35 3.20 -29.36
CA ILE A 191 15.88 2.18 -30.27
C ILE A 191 15.13 2.27 -31.60
N THR A 192 15.63 3.11 -32.50
CA THR A 192 14.88 3.57 -33.69
C THR A 192 15.43 3.10 -35.04
N ALA A 193 16.63 2.52 -35.08
CA ALA A 193 17.23 2.03 -36.32
C ALA A 193 16.40 0.89 -36.94
N LEU A 194 16.45 0.74 -38.28
CA LEU A 194 15.52 -0.11 -39.04
C LEU A 194 15.57 -1.59 -38.62
N ASP A 195 16.78 -2.07 -38.31
CA ASP A 195 17.10 -3.48 -37.99
C ASP A 195 17.55 -3.63 -36.52
N ALA A 196 17.14 -2.68 -35.66
CA ALA A 196 17.43 -2.69 -34.23
C ALA A 196 16.19 -3.11 -33.43
N GLY A 197 16.37 -4.10 -32.56
CA GLY A 197 15.34 -4.58 -31.65
C GLY A 197 15.91 -4.88 -30.27
N VAL A 198 14.98 -5.05 -29.31
CA VAL A 198 15.29 -5.60 -27.99
C VAL A 198 14.54 -6.91 -27.84
N LEU A 199 15.22 -7.94 -27.37
CA LEU A 199 14.61 -9.19 -26.94
C LEU A 199 14.73 -9.31 -25.43
N LEU A 200 13.60 -9.52 -24.75
CA LEU A 200 13.56 -9.97 -23.37
C LEU A 200 13.03 -11.39 -23.36
N ASP A 201 13.91 -12.34 -23.05
CA ASP A 201 13.64 -13.77 -23.10
C ASP A 201 13.79 -14.43 -21.72
N ALA A 202 12.75 -15.10 -21.25
CA ALA A 202 12.74 -15.83 -19.96
C ALA A 202 13.14 -14.96 -18.75
N VAL A 203 12.65 -13.73 -18.70
CA VAL A 203 12.86 -12.79 -17.57
C VAL A 203 11.57 -12.55 -16.80
N HIS A 204 11.67 -12.41 -15.48
CA HIS A 204 10.58 -11.95 -14.62
C HIS A 204 10.87 -10.55 -14.11
N VAL A 205 10.15 -9.55 -14.60
CA VAL A 205 10.27 -8.16 -14.13
C VAL A 205 9.15 -7.87 -13.14
N ALA A 206 9.52 -7.59 -11.89
CA ALA A 206 8.59 -7.20 -10.83
C ALA A 206 8.91 -5.77 -10.35
N SER A 207 7.96 -4.84 -10.50
CA SER A 207 8.09 -3.49 -9.93
C SER A 207 7.52 -3.43 -8.52
N ALA A 208 8.14 -2.63 -7.64
CA ALA A 208 7.66 -2.41 -6.28
C ALA A 208 6.34 -1.61 -6.25
N ASP A 209 5.62 -1.66 -5.12
CA ASP A 209 4.51 -0.74 -4.86
C ASP A 209 5.00 0.72 -4.94
N ALA A 210 4.22 1.59 -5.57
CA ALA A 210 4.47 3.02 -5.58
C ALA A 210 4.17 3.61 -4.20
N THR A 211 5.01 4.58 -3.78
CA THR A 211 4.93 5.13 -2.42
C THR A 211 4.62 6.62 -2.39
N ASN A 212 4.89 7.35 -3.49
CA ASN A 212 4.60 8.77 -3.56
C ASN A 212 3.19 9.00 -4.07
N ASP A 213 2.51 10.02 -3.55
CA ASP A 213 1.13 10.34 -3.95
C ASP A 213 0.99 10.47 -5.49
N GLY A 214 0.05 9.72 -6.06
CA GLY A 214 -0.23 9.66 -7.49
C GLY A 214 0.80 8.91 -8.33
N GLU A 215 1.83 8.34 -7.74
CA GLU A 215 2.86 7.56 -8.44
C GLU A 215 2.31 6.21 -8.93
N ALA A 216 2.70 5.84 -10.15
CA ALA A 216 2.36 4.55 -10.75
C ALA A 216 3.44 3.49 -10.46
N SER A 217 3.01 2.25 -10.29
CA SER A 217 3.92 1.09 -10.38
C SER A 217 3.85 0.49 -11.78
N ILE A 218 4.97 0.44 -12.48
CA ILE A 218 5.09 0.06 -13.88
C ILE A 218 6.18 -1.00 -14.04
N ALA A 219 5.81 -2.22 -14.40
CA ALA A 219 6.77 -3.31 -14.63
C ALA A 219 7.68 -3.03 -15.84
N LEU A 220 7.14 -2.51 -16.94
CA LEU A 220 7.89 -2.24 -18.16
C LEU A 220 7.38 -0.97 -18.83
N ARG A 221 8.28 -0.02 -19.06
CA ARG A 221 8.03 1.19 -19.83
C ARG A 221 8.82 1.14 -21.15
N VAL A 222 8.14 1.40 -22.26
CA VAL A 222 8.73 1.38 -23.60
C VAL A 222 8.46 2.72 -24.29
N ARG A 223 9.49 3.36 -24.85
CA ARG A 223 9.38 4.67 -25.51
C ARG A 223 10.20 4.72 -26.79
N ASN A 224 9.60 5.15 -27.90
CA ASN A 224 10.35 5.42 -29.13
C ASN A 224 11.24 4.22 -29.54
N THR A 225 10.68 3.03 -29.42
CA THR A 225 11.34 1.75 -29.71
C THR A 225 10.64 1.14 -30.91
N ARG A 226 11.42 0.78 -31.93
CA ARG A 226 10.90 0.21 -33.18
C ARG A 226 10.41 -1.22 -32.98
N GLU A 227 11.19 -2.03 -32.28
CA GLU A 227 10.88 -3.43 -32.03
C GLU A 227 11.29 -3.82 -30.61
N LEU A 228 10.34 -4.43 -29.90
CA LEU A 228 10.54 -5.10 -28.63
C LEU A 228 9.85 -6.46 -28.70
N ILE A 229 10.60 -7.52 -28.47
CA ILE A 229 10.12 -8.89 -28.44
C ILE A 229 10.16 -9.34 -26.98
N LEU A 230 9.01 -9.78 -26.48
CA LEU A 230 8.87 -10.43 -25.19
C LEU A 230 8.64 -11.92 -25.44
N ARG A 231 9.56 -12.76 -24.98
CA ARG A 231 9.46 -14.23 -25.10
C ARG A 231 9.57 -14.83 -23.72
N ASP A 232 8.57 -15.59 -23.31
CA ASP A 232 8.50 -16.22 -21.98
C ASP A 232 8.77 -15.25 -20.81
N ALA A 233 8.41 -13.98 -21.00
CA ALA A 233 8.61 -12.92 -20.02
C ALA A 233 7.39 -12.79 -19.11
N VAL A 234 7.64 -12.63 -17.81
CA VAL A 234 6.62 -12.33 -16.81
C VAL A 234 6.78 -10.88 -16.38
N LEU A 235 5.73 -10.07 -16.56
CA LEU A 235 5.71 -8.66 -16.15
C LEU A 235 4.69 -8.49 -15.03
N GLU A 236 5.16 -8.12 -13.84
CA GLU A 236 4.37 -7.97 -12.63
C GLU A 236 4.50 -6.55 -12.10
N SER A 237 3.39 -5.80 -12.10
CA SER A 237 3.36 -4.48 -11.48
C SER A 237 2.92 -4.57 -10.03
N GLY A 238 3.56 -3.80 -9.15
CA GLY A 238 3.05 -3.50 -7.82
C GLY A 238 1.78 -2.63 -7.86
N ARG A 239 1.34 -2.20 -6.68
CA ARG A 239 0.20 -1.28 -6.51
C ARG A 239 0.62 0.14 -6.84
N GLY A 240 -0.22 0.87 -7.59
CA GLY A 240 -0.11 2.32 -7.68
C GLY A 240 -0.40 2.98 -6.33
N ALA A 241 0.19 4.14 -6.09
CA ALA A 241 -0.02 4.89 -4.85
C ALA A 241 -1.39 5.55 -4.81
N THR A 242 -1.84 5.91 -3.62
CA THR A 242 -3.02 6.76 -3.43
C THR A 242 -2.81 8.13 -4.06
N GLY A 243 -3.88 8.81 -4.47
CA GLY A 243 -3.78 10.23 -4.83
C GLY A 243 -3.38 11.08 -3.62
N ALA A 244 -2.85 12.28 -3.88
CA ALA A 244 -2.54 13.23 -2.81
C ALA A 244 -3.81 13.60 -2.06
N ALA A 245 -3.70 13.73 -0.74
CA ALA A 245 -4.80 14.26 0.06
C ALA A 245 -5.15 15.67 -0.44
N GLY A 246 -6.44 15.96 -0.53
CA GLY A 246 -6.89 17.34 -0.74
C GLY A 246 -6.49 18.21 0.44
N ASP A 247 -6.35 19.52 0.19
CA ASP A 247 -6.10 20.47 1.26
C ASP A 247 -7.21 20.41 2.31
N GLU A 248 -6.83 20.54 3.59
CA GLU A 248 -7.83 20.71 4.65
C GLU A 248 -8.72 21.90 4.34
N GLY A 249 -10.03 21.69 4.44
CA GLY A 249 -10.98 22.79 4.38
C GLY A 249 -10.65 23.83 5.45
N SER A 250 -10.86 25.11 5.14
CA SER A 250 -10.69 26.17 6.13
C SER A 250 -11.54 25.89 7.36
N ARG A 251 -10.96 26.04 8.56
CA ARG A 251 -11.71 25.97 9.81
C ARG A 251 -12.90 26.93 9.74
N GLY A 252 -14.08 26.43 10.06
CA GLY A 252 -15.28 27.25 10.16
C GLY A 252 -15.10 28.37 11.21
N LEU A 253 -15.71 29.53 10.96
CA LEU A 253 -15.72 30.63 11.91
C LEU A 253 -16.43 30.19 13.20
N ASP A 254 -15.93 30.66 14.34
CA ASP A 254 -16.58 30.45 15.62
C ASP A 254 -17.97 31.13 15.61
N GLY A 255 -18.95 30.52 16.29
CA GLY A 255 -20.25 31.15 16.47
C GLY A 255 -20.12 32.45 17.26
N GLY A 256 -20.94 33.45 16.93
CA GLY A 256 -20.99 34.69 17.72
C GLY A 256 -21.44 34.42 19.16
N ASN A 257 -20.95 35.23 20.10
CA ASN A 257 -21.46 35.20 21.47
C ASN A 257 -22.93 35.62 21.50
N GLY A 258 -23.72 35.02 22.40
CA GLY A 258 -25.05 35.54 22.71
C GLY A 258 -24.98 36.95 23.29
N ALA A 259 -26.03 37.75 23.07
CA ALA A 259 -26.16 39.03 23.74
C ALA A 259 -26.45 38.81 25.23
N LYS A 260 -26.08 39.77 26.07
CA LYS A 260 -26.49 39.76 27.48
C LYS A 260 -28.01 39.96 27.59
N GLY A 261 -28.65 39.23 28.49
CA GLY A 261 -30.05 39.50 28.86
C GLY A 261 -30.21 40.83 29.59
N LEU A 262 -31.44 41.36 29.61
CA LEU A 262 -31.77 42.56 30.37
C LEU A 262 -32.16 42.22 31.81
N ASN A 263 -31.64 42.99 32.76
CA ASN A 263 -32.06 42.93 34.17
C ASN A 263 -33.52 43.37 34.33
N TRP A 264 -34.21 42.83 35.34
CA TRP A 264 -35.62 43.12 35.61
C TRP A 264 -35.90 44.61 35.88
N ASP A 265 -34.92 45.35 36.40
CA ASP A 265 -35.04 46.79 36.71
C ASP A 265 -35.41 47.66 35.50
N ALA A 266 -35.28 47.11 34.28
CA ALA A 266 -35.71 47.75 33.03
C ALA A 266 -37.22 47.60 32.71
N GLY A 267 -38.02 46.97 33.59
CA GLY A 267 -39.48 46.87 33.48
C GLY A 267 -40.02 45.89 32.43
N ASN A 268 -39.19 45.44 31.50
CA ASN A 268 -39.51 44.38 30.54
C ASN A 268 -38.25 43.57 30.21
N PRO A 269 -37.86 42.59 31.05
CA PRO A 269 -36.67 41.80 30.75
C PRO A 269 -36.92 41.07 29.43
N THR A 270 -35.95 41.07 28.54
CA THR A 270 -35.91 40.16 27.41
C THR A 270 -34.65 39.33 27.55
N GLY A 271 -34.74 38.06 27.14
CA GLY A 271 -33.55 37.23 27.03
C GLY A 271 -32.61 37.84 25.98
N GLY A 272 -31.31 37.65 26.19
CA GLY A 272 -30.32 38.07 25.21
C GLY A 272 -30.53 37.36 23.87
N GLY A 273 -30.38 38.08 22.75
CA GLY A 273 -30.40 37.45 21.43
C GLY A 273 -29.36 36.34 21.33
N GLY A 274 -29.70 35.25 20.64
CA GLY A 274 -28.76 34.16 20.42
C GLY A 274 -27.59 34.58 19.54
N GLY A 275 -26.46 33.87 19.67
CA GLY A 275 -25.29 34.09 18.83
C GLY A 275 -25.62 33.97 17.35
N THR A 276 -25.26 34.98 16.55
CA THR A 276 -25.47 34.92 15.10
C THR A 276 -24.34 34.14 14.45
N ALA A 277 -24.67 33.26 13.51
CA ALA A 277 -23.66 32.68 12.64
C ALA A 277 -23.13 33.73 11.67
N GLN A 278 -21.82 33.72 11.41
CA GLN A 278 -21.20 34.64 10.44
C GLN A 278 -21.41 34.21 8.98
N CYS A 279 -21.83 32.97 8.75
CA CYS A 279 -22.13 32.42 7.43
C CYS A 279 -23.64 32.41 7.17
N THR A 280 -24.04 32.62 5.90
CA THR A 280 -25.45 32.72 5.48
C THR A 280 -26.26 31.44 5.77
N ASP A 281 -25.61 30.28 5.77
CA ASP A 281 -26.22 28.97 6.07
C ASP A 281 -25.81 28.43 7.45
N GLY A 282 -25.21 29.27 8.30
CA GLY A 282 -24.70 28.84 9.59
C GLY A 282 -25.79 28.68 10.64
N TYR A 283 -25.53 27.80 11.61
CA TYR A 283 -26.49 27.55 12.69
C TYR A 283 -26.37 28.60 13.80
N ALA A 284 -27.47 29.31 14.06
CA ALA A 284 -27.55 30.29 15.14
C ALA A 284 -27.56 29.62 16.53
N GLY A 285 -26.98 30.32 17.50
CA GLY A 285 -27.08 29.98 18.91
C GLY A 285 -28.49 30.20 19.47
N GLY A 286 -28.76 29.60 20.62
CA GLY A 286 -30.03 29.73 21.32
C GLY A 286 -30.21 31.11 21.95
N ILE A 287 -31.45 31.57 22.03
CA ILE A 287 -31.81 32.82 22.72
C ILE A 287 -31.65 32.61 24.22
N GLY A 288 -31.09 33.60 24.93
CA GLY A 288 -30.98 33.59 26.37
C GLY A 288 -32.34 33.58 27.07
N GLY A 289 -32.36 33.10 28.31
CA GLY A 289 -33.55 33.08 29.16
C GLY A 289 -33.95 34.48 29.60
N ARG A 290 -35.27 34.71 29.72
CA ARG A 290 -35.81 35.94 30.30
C ARG A 290 -35.56 35.95 31.82
N GLY A 291 -35.11 37.08 32.37
CA GLY A 291 -35.00 37.25 33.83
C GLY A 291 -36.37 37.14 34.53
N GLY A 292 -36.35 36.64 35.77
CA GLY A 292 -37.54 36.46 36.60
C GLY A 292 -38.10 37.79 37.08
N GLY A 293 -39.42 37.95 37.05
CA GLY A 293 -40.09 39.13 37.61
C GLY A 293 -40.46 38.99 39.07
N ASN A 294 -40.81 37.77 39.47
CA ASN A 294 -41.16 37.40 40.83
C ASN A 294 -40.86 35.91 40.97
N GLY A 295 -39.66 35.55 41.44
CA GLY A 295 -39.17 34.17 41.47
C GLY A 295 -38.19 33.82 40.35
N ASN A 296 -38.19 32.55 39.92
CA ASN A 296 -37.19 32.01 38.99
C ASN A 296 -37.19 32.75 37.63
N GLY A 297 -36.02 32.78 37.00
CA GLY A 297 -35.91 33.15 35.58
C GLY A 297 -36.45 32.05 34.65
N ASN A 298 -36.31 32.29 33.35
CA ASN A 298 -36.55 31.26 32.33
C ASN A 298 -35.23 30.61 31.91
N PRO A 299 -35.23 29.31 31.56
CA PRO A 299 -34.07 28.69 30.94
C PRO A 299 -33.82 29.29 29.55
N GLY A 300 -32.57 29.21 29.09
CA GLY A 300 -32.22 29.55 27.71
C GLY A 300 -32.78 28.54 26.71
N SER A 301 -32.89 28.97 25.44
CA SER A 301 -33.27 28.08 24.35
C SER A 301 -32.05 27.28 23.83
N PRO A 302 -32.24 26.07 23.29
CA PRO A 302 -31.20 25.36 22.54
C PRO A 302 -30.76 26.15 21.29
N GLY A 303 -29.54 25.92 20.82
CA GLY A 303 -29.08 26.37 19.51
C GLY A 303 -29.59 25.50 18.37
N LYS A 304 -29.46 25.97 17.13
CA LYS A 304 -29.87 25.24 15.92
C LYS A 304 -28.74 24.29 15.44
N PRO A 305 -29.07 23.22 14.67
CA PRO A 305 -30.40 22.68 14.45
C PRO A 305 -30.97 22.00 15.71
N LEU A 306 -30.12 21.50 16.60
CA LEU A 306 -30.46 21.06 17.97
C LEU A 306 -29.17 20.76 18.75
N SER A 307 -28.72 21.68 19.59
CA SER A 307 -27.61 21.45 20.53
C SER A 307 -28.12 21.03 21.92
N ALA A 308 -27.19 20.66 22.81
CA ALA A 308 -27.49 20.53 24.23
C ALA A 308 -28.15 21.83 24.73
N GLY A 309 -29.15 21.69 25.60
CA GLY A 309 -30.12 22.73 25.92
C GLY A 309 -29.51 24.05 26.41
N GLY A 310 -30.34 25.09 26.45
CA GLY A 310 -29.94 26.35 27.05
C GLY A 310 -29.71 26.24 28.55
N GLY A 311 -29.04 27.25 29.10
CA GLY A 311 -28.68 27.30 30.50
C GLY A 311 -29.90 27.29 31.43
N ALA A 312 -29.74 26.69 32.60
CA ALA A 312 -30.81 26.61 33.60
C ALA A 312 -31.25 27.99 34.07
N ALA A 313 -32.54 28.12 34.43
CA ALA A 313 -33.05 29.33 35.05
C ALA A 313 -32.38 29.61 36.40
N GLY A 314 -32.09 30.88 36.66
CA GLY A 314 -31.72 31.34 37.98
C GLY A 314 -32.87 31.16 38.97
N VAL A 315 -32.58 30.64 40.16
CA VAL A 315 -33.58 30.41 41.22
C VAL A 315 -34.02 31.76 41.80
N GLY A 316 -35.30 31.90 42.13
CA GLY A 316 -35.82 33.08 42.80
C GLY A 316 -35.20 33.25 44.19
N GLY A 317 -34.98 34.50 44.59
CA GLY A 317 -34.46 34.80 45.93
C GLY A 317 -35.55 34.68 46.98
N SER A 318 -35.20 34.12 48.14
CA SER A 318 -36.00 34.20 49.37
C SER A 318 -35.41 35.28 50.29
N LEU A 319 -36.25 35.92 51.11
CA LEU A 319 -35.77 36.85 52.12
C LEU A 319 -34.85 36.13 53.11
N ASP A 320 -33.70 36.73 53.43
CA ASP A 320 -32.87 36.25 54.53
C ASP A 320 -33.66 36.42 55.84
N GLY A 321 -33.77 35.35 56.64
CA GLY A 321 -34.57 35.30 57.88
C GLY A 321 -34.11 36.24 59.02
N GLY A 322 -33.20 37.17 58.74
CA GLY A 322 -32.66 38.16 59.67
C GLY A 322 -32.77 39.57 59.11
N CYS A 323 -33.99 40.07 58.88
CA CYS A 323 -34.18 41.47 58.51
C CYS A 323 -33.76 42.39 59.67
N SER A 324 -32.74 43.23 59.45
CA SER A 324 -32.31 44.22 60.43
C SER A 324 -32.91 45.59 60.09
N GLY A 325 -33.81 46.09 60.93
CA GLY A 325 -34.30 47.49 60.86
C GLY A 325 -35.01 47.86 59.55
N ASN A 326 -36.14 47.21 59.24
CA ASN A 326 -36.97 47.42 58.04
C ASN A 326 -36.25 47.22 56.69
N THR A 327 -35.08 46.59 56.69
CA THR A 327 -34.34 46.31 55.45
C THR A 327 -34.06 44.81 55.39
N CYS A 328 -34.73 44.13 54.47
CA CYS A 328 -34.43 42.75 54.13
C CYS A 328 -33.59 42.69 52.85
N THR A 329 -32.53 41.89 52.85
CA THR A 329 -31.80 41.53 51.63
C THR A 329 -32.42 40.29 51.01
N CYS A 330 -32.61 40.35 49.69
CA CYS A 330 -32.98 39.19 48.90
C CYS A 330 -32.20 39.25 47.58
N THR A 331 -31.59 38.12 47.25
CA THR A 331 -30.73 37.97 46.08
C THR A 331 -31.21 36.76 45.29
N GLY A 332 -31.59 36.98 44.02
CA GLY A 332 -31.86 35.87 43.11
C GLY A 332 -30.59 35.08 42.78
N GLY A 333 -30.75 33.84 42.34
CA GLY A 333 -29.66 33.05 41.76
C GLY A 333 -29.41 33.44 40.30
N ASP A 334 -28.15 33.41 39.89
CA ASP A 334 -27.75 33.65 38.49
C ASP A 334 -28.29 32.56 37.56
N GLY A 335 -28.52 32.93 36.29
CA GLY A 335 -28.82 31.97 35.25
C GLY A 335 -27.59 31.12 34.89
N GLY A 336 -27.82 29.85 34.55
CA GLY A 336 -26.76 28.95 34.13
C GLY A 336 -26.22 29.30 32.74
N VAL A 337 -24.96 28.95 32.47
CA VAL A 337 -24.36 29.09 31.13
C VAL A 337 -25.02 28.11 30.15
N GLY A 338 -25.26 28.55 28.92
CA GLY A 338 -25.75 27.68 27.85
C GLY A 338 -24.70 26.66 27.41
N ALA A 339 -25.14 25.51 26.89
CA ALA A 339 -24.19 24.49 26.44
C ALA A 339 -23.45 24.92 25.16
N SER A 340 -22.20 24.48 25.02
CA SER A 340 -21.45 24.65 23.76
C SER A 340 -22.14 23.93 22.60
N GLY A 341 -21.95 24.47 21.39
CA GLY A 341 -22.36 23.80 20.17
C GLY A 341 -21.54 22.54 19.91
N ASN A 342 -22.13 21.57 19.19
CA ASN A 342 -21.40 20.38 18.76
C ASN A 342 -20.41 20.76 17.64
N ALA A 343 -19.22 20.17 17.66
CA ALA A 343 -18.25 20.32 16.58
C ALA A 343 -18.81 19.77 15.25
N GLY A 344 -18.31 20.32 14.14
CA GLY A 344 -18.59 19.80 12.81
C GLY A 344 -18.01 18.40 12.60
N ALA A 345 -18.54 17.67 11.62
CA ALA A 345 -17.96 16.39 11.20
C ALA A 345 -16.89 16.63 10.14
N ALA A 346 -15.82 15.82 10.17
CA ALA A 346 -14.84 15.81 9.09
C ALA A 346 -15.49 15.40 7.76
N GLY A 347 -14.87 15.82 6.65
CA GLY A 347 -15.24 15.31 5.32
C GLY A 347 -14.95 13.81 5.19
N THR A 348 -15.43 13.21 4.10
CA THR A 348 -15.06 11.84 3.75
C THR A 348 -14.02 11.84 2.66
N ASP A 349 -13.19 10.81 2.62
CA ASP A 349 -12.26 10.58 1.51
C ASP A 349 -13.02 10.43 0.18
N GLY A 350 -12.31 10.73 -0.91
CA GLY A 350 -12.83 10.57 -2.26
C GLY A 350 -12.83 9.12 -2.75
N ASP A 351 -13.52 8.86 -3.85
CA ASP A 351 -13.51 7.54 -4.49
C ASP A 351 -12.12 7.21 -5.05
N PRO A 352 -11.65 5.95 -4.98
CA PRO A 352 -10.40 5.56 -5.61
C PRO A 352 -10.50 5.65 -7.16
N GLY A 353 -9.39 5.99 -7.81
CA GLY A 353 -9.29 5.98 -9.27
C GLY A 353 -9.42 4.56 -9.85
N LYS A 354 -9.90 4.45 -11.09
CA LYS A 354 -9.97 3.17 -11.83
C LYS A 354 -8.76 3.00 -12.75
N GLY A 355 -8.28 1.75 -12.88
CA GLY A 355 -6.99 1.39 -13.49
C GLY A 355 -6.82 1.54 -15.01
N SER A 356 -7.61 2.37 -15.69
CA SER A 356 -7.37 2.71 -17.11
C SER A 356 -6.65 4.06 -17.19
N GLY A 357 -5.68 4.22 -18.11
CA GLY A 357 -4.93 5.46 -18.27
C GLY A 357 -4.35 5.68 -19.66
N ARG A 358 -3.53 6.72 -19.80
CA ARG A 358 -2.81 7.05 -21.03
C ARG A 358 -1.34 7.35 -20.73
N ILE A 359 -0.50 7.15 -21.73
CA ILE A 359 0.90 7.59 -21.67
C ILE A 359 0.97 9.00 -22.23
N LEU A 360 1.51 9.94 -21.45
CA LEU A 360 1.75 11.32 -21.85
C LEU A 360 2.98 11.42 -22.78
N ALA A 361 3.16 12.57 -23.41
CA ALA A 361 4.26 12.81 -24.35
C ALA A 361 5.65 12.72 -23.70
N ASP A 362 5.73 12.98 -22.40
CA ASP A 362 6.92 12.82 -21.57
C ASP A 362 7.11 11.38 -21.06
N THR A 363 6.23 10.45 -21.46
CA THR A 363 6.14 9.04 -21.06
C THR A 363 5.75 8.77 -19.62
N THR A 364 5.19 9.77 -18.97
CA THR A 364 4.50 9.60 -17.70
C THR A 364 3.19 8.86 -17.95
N TRP A 365 2.93 7.80 -17.19
CA TRP A 365 1.61 7.20 -17.17
C TRP A 365 0.68 8.12 -16.37
N GLU A 366 -0.43 8.51 -16.99
CA GLU A 366 -1.48 9.30 -16.36
C GLU A 366 -2.73 8.43 -16.24
N ALA A 367 -3.25 8.32 -15.02
CA ALA A 367 -4.53 7.67 -14.79
C ALA A 367 -5.64 8.40 -15.57
N GLY A 368 -6.40 7.64 -16.36
CA GLY A 368 -7.51 8.13 -17.17
C GLY A 368 -8.77 8.38 -16.36
N GLN A 369 -8.77 7.93 -15.10
CA GLN A 369 -9.74 8.34 -14.10
C GLN A 369 -8.99 8.71 -12.82
N GLN A 370 -9.04 9.98 -12.46
CA GLN A 370 -8.61 10.45 -11.15
C GLN A 370 -9.52 9.86 -10.08
N GLY A 371 -9.03 9.77 -8.83
CA GLY A 371 -9.92 9.56 -7.71
C GLY A 371 -11.00 10.64 -7.68
N GLY A 372 -12.19 10.30 -7.19
CA GLY A 372 -13.24 11.28 -6.98
C GLY A 372 -12.86 12.27 -5.89
N ASP A 373 -13.50 13.44 -5.87
CA ASP A 373 -13.36 14.37 -4.76
C ASP A 373 -13.92 13.74 -3.47
N GLY A 374 -13.28 14.04 -2.34
CA GLY A 374 -13.89 13.80 -1.03
C GLY A 374 -15.15 14.63 -0.83
N LEU A 375 -16.06 14.18 0.05
CA LEU A 375 -17.21 15.00 0.42
C LEU A 375 -16.78 16.01 1.49
N PRO A 376 -17.24 17.28 1.41
CA PRO A 376 -16.94 18.27 2.43
C PRO A 376 -17.48 17.83 3.80
N GLY A 377 -16.78 18.24 4.85
CA GLY A 377 -17.26 18.05 6.22
C GLY A 377 -18.55 18.82 6.51
N ALA A 378 -19.25 18.45 7.58
CA ALA A 378 -20.45 19.15 8.02
C ALA A 378 -20.10 20.29 8.98
N PRO A 379 -20.77 21.46 8.90
CA PRO A 379 -20.54 22.56 9.83
C PRO A 379 -20.93 22.19 11.26
N GLY A 380 -20.25 22.81 12.24
CA GLY A 380 -20.61 22.70 13.65
C GLY A 380 -21.94 23.38 13.98
N GLN A 381 -22.55 23.00 15.09
CA GLN A 381 -23.86 23.49 15.53
C GLN A 381 -23.74 24.73 16.43
N GLY A 382 -24.81 25.51 16.55
CA GLY A 382 -24.86 26.66 17.46
C GLY A 382 -24.99 26.24 18.92
N GLY A 383 -24.32 26.94 19.85
CA GLY A 383 -24.48 26.71 21.30
C GLY A 383 -25.86 27.12 21.84
N GLY A 384 -26.24 26.62 23.01
CA GLY A 384 -27.44 27.06 23.74
C GLY A 384 -27.30 28.48 24.28
N GLY A 385 -28.42 29.19 24.42
CA GLY A 385 -28.45 30.47 25.14
C GLY A 385 -28.35 30.23 26.64
N GLY A 386 -27.74 31.12 27.42
CA GLY A 386 -27.73 30.98 28.87
C GLY A 386 -29.06 31.35 29.52
N GLY A 387 -29.22 30.98 30.79
CA GLY A 387 -30.46 31.17 31.54
C GLY A 387 -30.66 32.61 32.01
N GLY A 388 -31.91 33.00 32.23
CA GLY A 388 -32.23 34.27 32.88
C GLY A 388 -32.05 34.17 34.39
N GLY A 389 -31.51 35.22 35.01
CA GLY A 389 -31.38 35.32 36.46
C GLY A 389 -32.74 35.35 37.17
N GLY A 390 -32.78 34.85 38.40
CA GLY A 390 -33.96 34.90 39.26
C GLY A 390 -34.12 36.27 39.93
N ASN A 391 -35.32 36.49 40.48
CA ASN A 391 -35.66 37.67 41.27
C ASN A 391 -36.46 37.25 42.52
N CYS A 392 -36.55 38.14 43.49
CA CYS A 392 -37.29 37.95 44.74
C CYS A 392 -38.77 37.70 44.48
N SER A 393 -39.34 36.67 45.11
CA SER A 393 -40.74 36.27 44.92
C SER A 393 -41.76 37.08 45.76
N GLU A 394 -41.29 38.03 46.57
CA GLU A 394 -42.08 38.76 47.58
C GLU A 394 -41.99 40.29 47.44
N LEU A 395 -42.00 40.80 46.20
CA LEU A 395 -41.93 42.25 45.91
C LEU A 395 -43.12 43.10 46.43
N ASN A 396 -44.16 42.46 46.99
CA ASN A 396 -45.30 43.16 47.59
C ASN A 396 -45.17 43.33 49.11
N ASP A 397 -44.07 42.90 49.72
CA ASP A 397 -43.79 43.18 51.12
C ASP A 397 -43.10 44.55 51.25
N PRO A 398 -43.71 45.55 51.92
CA PRO A 398 -43.17 46.93 52.02
C PRO A 398 -41.82 47.04 52.74
N VAL A 399 -41.22 45.92 53.18
CA VAL A 399 -39.93 45.85 53.91
C VAL A 399 -38.74 45.57 52.98
N VAL A 400 -38.96 45.32 51.69
CA VAL A 400 -37.89 45.05 50.72
C VAL A 400 -37.40 46.35 50.08
N ASN A 401 -36.40 46.99 50.68
CA ASN A 401 -35.85 48.26 50.18
C ASN A 401 -34.84 48.13 49.02
N ASN A 402 -34.34 46.93 48.71
CA ASN A 402 -33.35 46.75 47.65
C ASN A 402 -33.33 45.31 47.07
N PRO A 403 -34.31 44.93 46.21
CA PRO A 403 -34.26 43.66 45.50
C PRO A 403 -33.14 43.71 44.45
N ASN A 404 -32.12 42.87 44.60
CA ASN A 404 -31.05 42.77 43.61
C ASN A 404 -31.38 41.63 42.64
N GLY A 405 -31.60 41.98 41.37
CA GLY A 405 -31.73 40.99 40.30
C GLY A 405 -30.39 40.31 40.02
N ALA A 406 -30.43 39.00 39.80
CA ALA A 406 -29.26 38.22 39.42
C ALA A 406 -28.96 38.36 37.92
N GLY A 407 -27.69 38.18 37.55
CA GLY A 407 -27.26 38.29 36.15
C GLY A 407 -27.72 37.08 35.31
N GLY A 408 -28.04 37.33 34.04
CA GLY A 408 -28.19 36.26 33.04
C GLY A 408 -26.84 35.86 32.45
N GLY A 409 -26.60 34.55 32.35
CA GLY A 409 -25.40 33.95 31.74
C GLY A 409 -25.49 33.80 30.23
#